data_AF-A0A2W2C709-F1
#
_entry.id   AF-A0A2W2C709-F1
#
_cell.length_a   1.000
_cell.length_b   1.000
_cell.length_c   1.000
_cell.angle_alpha   90.00
_cell.angle_beta   90.00
_cell.angle_gamma   90.00
#
_symmetry.space_group_name_H-M   'P 1'
#
loop_
_entity.id
_entity.type
_entity.pdbx_description
1 polymer ?
#
loop_
_entity_poly.entity_id
_entity_poly.type
_entity_poly.pdbx_seq_one_letter_code
_entity_poly.pdbx_strand_id
1 'polypeptide(L)' 'MGLLTGLVTWPLAPVRGVVAIARLIGEEAERQYHDPVAIRAALEQVDADRAAGLLSEEEAAAMEDELIGRLL' A
#
# COMPACT_ATOMS: atom_id res chain seq x y z
N MET A 1 -31.86 4.27 19.70
CA MET A 1 -31.28 5.63 19.60
C MET A 1 -30.51 5.84 18.28
N GLY A 2 -31.00 5.36 17.13
CA GLY A 2 -30.23 5.37 15.85
C GLY A 2 -30.83 6.24 14.75
N LEU A 3 -32.16 6.29 14.65
CA LEU A 3 -32.86 6.99 13.56
C LEU A 3 -32.87 8.52 13.75
N LEU A 4 -33.12 9.00 14.96
CA LEU A 4 -33.13 10.45 15.26
C LEU A 4 -31.72 11.07 15.11
N THR A 5 -30.68 10.39 15.61
CA THR A 5 -29.28 10.79 15.44
C THR A 5 -28.85 10.73 13.98
N GLY A 6 -29.31 9.73 13.23
CA GLY A 6 -29.12 9.61 11.79
C GLY A 6 -29.72 10.78 11.01
N LEU A 7 -30.91 11.25 11.39
CA LEU A 7 -31.59 12.38 10.74
C LEU A 7 -30.89 13.73 11.02
N VAL A 8 -30.50 13.97 12.27
CA VAL A 8 -29.77 15.20 12.65
C VAL A 8 -28.38 15.26 12.04
N THR A 9 -27.72 14.11 11.90
CA THR A 9 -26.39 14.04 11.28
C THR A 9 -26.45 13.66 9.79
N TRP A 10 -27.63 13.61 9.20
CA TRP A 10 -27.84 13.31 7.78
C TRP A 10 -27.13 14.32 6.85
N PRO A 11 -27.08 15.63 7.18
CA PRO A 11 -26.27 16.58 6.41
C PRO A 11 -24.76 16.27 6.41
N LEU A 12 -24.26 15.53 7.41
CA LEU A 12 -22.87 15.08 7.50
C LEU A 12 -22.63 13.71 6.85
N ALA A 13 -23.66 13.09 6.26
CA ALA A 13 -23.52 11.83 5.53
C ALA A 13 -22.47 11.88 4.39
N PRO A 14 -22.33 12.97 3.61
CA PRO A 14 -21.28 13.07 2.58
C PRO A 14 -19.86 12.94 3.16
N VAL A 15 -19.59 13.58 4.30
CA VAL A 15 -18.28 13.50 4.98
C VAL A 15 -17.99 12.06 5.41
N ARG A 16 -18.98 11.35 5.95
CA ARG A 16 -18.84 9.92 6.31
C ARG A 16 -18.59 9.05 5.08
N GLY A 17 -19.18 9.38 3.94
CA GLY A 17 -18.93 8.72 2.66
C GLY A 17 -17.47 8.87 2.21
N VAL A 18 -16.94 10.09 2.24
CA VAL A 18 -15.53 10.35 1.91
C VAL A 18 -14.58 9.59 2.85
N VAL A 19 -14.85 9.58 4.16
CA VAL A 19 -14.05 8.83 5.14
C VAL A 19 -14.13 7.32 4.93
N ALA A 20 -15.25 6.80 4.45
CA ALA A 20 -15.37 5.37 4.10
C ALA A 20 -14.55 5.03 2.85
N ILE A 21 -14.59 5.88 1.81
CA ILE A 21 -13.78 5.70 0.60
C ILE A 21 -12.29 5.80 0.90
N ALA A 22 -11.87 6.79 1.69
CA ALA A 22 -10.47 6.95 2.08
C ALA A 22 -9.94 5.73 2.83
N ARG A 23 -10.77 5.12 3.70
CA ARG A 23 -10.42 3.87 4.38
C ARG A 23 -10.27 2.70 3.40
N LEU A 24 -11.21 2.54 2.47
CA LEU A 24 -11.14 1.48 1.45
C LEU A 24 -9.87 1.62 0.58
N ILE A 25 -9.53 2.85 0.17
CA ILE A 25 -8.30 3.11 -0.58
C ILE A 25 -7.06 2.77 0.27
N GLY A 26 -7.05 3.18 1.55
CA GLY A 26 -5.96 2.86 2.46
C GLY A 26 -5.77 1.35 2.66
N GLU A 27 -6.86 0.62 2.91
CA GLU A 27 -6.85 -0.84 3.07
C GLU A 27 -6.38 -1.57 1.80
N GLU A 28 -6.73 -1.05 0.62
CA GLU A 28 -6.28 -1.59 -0.66
C GLU A 28 -4.80 -1.29 -0.92
N ALA A 29 -4.37 -0.05 -0.65
CA ALA A 29 -2.98 0.36 -0.79
C ALA A 29 -2.06 -0.46 0.11
N GLU A 30 -2.47 -0.69 1.36
CA GLU A 30 -1.74 -1.54 2.30
C GLU A 30 -1.64 -2.99 1.78
N ARG A 31 -2.74 -3.53 1.27
CA ARG A 31 -2.75 -4.89 0.71
C ARG A 31 -1.83 -5.04 -0.49
N GLN A 32 -1.82 -4.05 -1.38
CA GLN A 32 -0.92 -4.04 -2.54
C GLN A 32 0.54 -3.85 -2.13
N TYR A 33 0.80 -2.98 -1.15
CA TYR A 33 2.14 -2.72 -0.64
C TYR A 33 2.77 -3.96 0.01
N HIS A 34 1.96 -4.78 0.68
CA HIS A 34 2.36 -6.04 1.29
C HIS A 34 2.08 -7.29 0.42
N ASP A 35 1.73 -7.12 -0.85
CA ASP A 35 1.43 -8.25 -1.74
C ASP A 35 2.73 -9.04 -2.04
N PRO A 36 2.84 -10.31 -1.61
CA PRO A 36 4.03 -11.11 -1.83
C PRO A 36 4.34 -11.34 -3.32
N VAL A 37 3.32 -11.31 -4.20
CA VAL A 37 3.52 -11.46 -5.65
C VAL A 37 4.17 -10.20 -6.22
N ALA A 38 3.68 -9.02 -5.84
CA ALA A 38 4.24 -7.74 -6.27
C ALA A 38 5.68 -7.56 -5.75
N ILE A 39 5.94 -7.94 -4.50
CA ILE A 39 7.28 -7.89 -3.90
C ILE A 39 8.25 -8.83 -4.62
N ARG A 40 7.82 -10.06 -4.96
CA ARG A 40 8.64 -11.01 -5.74
C ARG A 40 9.03 -10.41 -7.10
N ALA A 41 8.06 -9.85 -7.82
CA ALA A 41 8.30 -9.22 -9.12
C ALA A 41 9.26 -8.01 -9.01
N ALA A 42 9.14 -7.22 -7.94
CA ALA A 42 10.06 -6.12 -7.68
C ALA A 42 11.50 -6.60 -7.39
N LEU A 43 11.66 -7.69 -6.64
CA LEU A 43 12.98 -8.30 -6.39
C LEU A 43 13.62 -8.80 -7.69
N GLU A 44 12.85 -9.46 -8.56
CA GLU A 44 13.33 -9.89 -9.89
C GLU A 44 13.79 -8.71 -10.76
N GLN A 45 13.13 -7.55 -10.64
CA GLN A 45 13.54 -6.34 -11.35
C GLN A 45 14.87 -5.77 -10.78
N VAL A 46 15.04 -5.74 -9.46
CA VAL A 46 16.29 -5.32 -8.83
C VAL A 46 17.46 -6.22 -9.27
N ASP A 47 17.23 -7.54 -9.34
CA ASP A 47 18.20 -8.50 -9.87
C ASP A 47 18.59 -8.20 -11.32
N ALA A 48 17.60 -7.92 -12.17
CA ALA A 48 17.81 -7.59 -13.57
C ALA A 48 18.60 -6.28 -13.73
N ASP A 49 18.27 -5.26 -12.94
CA ASP A 49 18.92 -3.95 -12.99
C ASP A 49 20.36 -4.02 -12.46
N ARG A 50 20.61 -4.81 -11.41
CA ARG A 50 21.97 -5.13 -10.94
C ARG A 50 22.77 -5.85 -12.01
N ALA A 51 22.19 -6.88 -12.65
CA ALA A 51 22.85 -7.61 -13.73
C ALA A 51 23.15 -6.74 -14.96
N ALA A 52 22.31 -5.73 -15.22
CA ALA A 52 22.51 -4.73 -16.26
C ALA A 52 23.52 -3.64 -15.87
N GLY A 53 24.01 -3.62 -14.63
CA GLY A 53 24.90 -2.58 -14.10
C GLY A 53 24.22 -1.23 -13.89
N LEU A 54 22.89 -1.20 -13.81
CA LEU A 54 22.08 -0.01 -13.52
C LEU A 54 22.00 0.29 -12.02
N LEU A 55 22.27 -0.72 -11.19
CA LEU A 55 22.38 -0.61 -9.74
C LEU A 55 23.74 -1.09 -9.28
N SER A 56 24.34 -0.39 -8.33
CA SER A 56 25.48 -0.91 -7.58
C SER A 56 25.05 -2.02 -6.61
N GLU A 57 26.02 -2.80 -6.14
CA GLU A 57 25.76 -3.87 -5.16
C GLU A 57 25.15 -3.32 -3.86
N GLU A 58 25.66 -2.19 -3.36
CA GLU A 58 25.08 -1.55 -2.17
C GLU A 58 23.65 -1.04 -2.39
N GLU A 59 23.35 -0.47 -3.56
CA GLU A 59 21.99 0.01 -3.89
C GLU A 59 21.00 -1.15 -4.02
N ALA A 60 21.38 -2.21 -4.72
CA ALA A 60 20.56 -3.40 -4.87
C ALA A 60 20.27 -4.05 -3.50
N ALA A 61 21.30 -4.22 -2.66
CA ALA A 61 21.12 -4.80 -1.33
C ALA A 61 20.19 -3.98 -0.43
N ALA A 62 20.29 -2.65 -0.45
CA ALA A 62 19.41 -1.79 0.32
C ALA A 62 17.94 -1.88 -0.15
N MET A 63 17.72 -1.97 -1.46
CA MET A 63 16.38 -2.13 -2.04
C MET A 63 15.79 -3.51 -1.75
N GLU A 64 16.59 -4.57 -1.84
CA GLU A 64 16.19 -5.94 -1.49
C GLU A 64 15.79 -6.04 0.00
N ASP A 65 16.59 -5.48 0.91
CA ASP A 65 16.27 -5.44 2.35
C ASP A 65 14.97 -4.69 2.63
N GLU A 66 14.72 -3.58 1.95
CA GLU A 66 13.47 -2.83 2.08
C GLU A 66 12.27 -3.67 1.61
N LEU A 67 12.39 -4.32 0.45
CA LEU A 67 11.33 -5.16 -0.13
C LEU A 67 11.04 -6.39 0.73
N ILE A 68 12.08 -7.06 1.23
CA ILE A 68 11.95 -8.19 2.15
C ILE A 68 11.34 -7.75 3.49
N GLY A 69 11.69 -6.56 3.97
CA GLY A 69 11.11 -5.97 5.17
C GLY A 69 9.59 -5.80 5.10
N ARG A 70 9.02 -5.65 3.89
CA ARG A 70 7.55 -5.58 3.68
C ARG A 70 6.86 -6.94 3.79
N LEU A 71 7.59 -8.05 3.82
CA LEU A 71 7.03 -9.40 3.98
C LEU A 71 6.95 -9.88 5.44
N LEU A 72 7.54 -9.13 6.38
CA LEU A 72 7.56 -9.41 7.82
C LEU A 72 6.43 -8.68 8.55
#